data_AF-A0A6J4UZ27-F1
#
_entry.id   AF-A0A6J4UZ27-F1
#
_cell.length_a   1.000
_cell.length_b   1.000
_cell.length_c   1.000
_cell.angle_alpha   90.00
_cell.angle_beta   90.00
_cell.angle_gamma   90.00
#
_symmetry.space_group_name_H-M   'P 1'
#
loop_
_entity.id
_entity.type
_entity.pdbx_description
1 polymer ?
#
loop_
_entity_poly.entity_id
_entity_poly.type
_entity_poly.pdbx_seq_one_letter_code
_entity_poly.pdbx_strand_id
1 'polypeptide(L)'
;MTNASNWPHGRGPRSTTNRRSFPGGDTIAGASSALVLGVAVVVGIRVWLAIPLAVAVYAGLVLLRPASPRRPSPPGSDADREQIAYQTAIANARAIRALQPRIANPGTRERVGRISERIERILAVMREDRTLAAAPLFNERLLNPFVSLLTEYVRLSSRGVTSAHGLLEKVETGDLPMIEQAVEAFYEQLHRASLLDLATLSEILAFGLDGIRATVSRRTKP
;
A
#
# COMPACT_ATOMS: atom_id res chain seq x y z
N MET A 1 44.81 32.58 28.90
CA MET A 1 45.57 31.89 27.83
C MET A 1 44.62 30.88 27.18
N THR A 2 43.67 31.29 26.31
CA THR A 2 43.75 31.39 24.84
C THR A 2 44.10 30.08 24.11
N ASN A 3 43.09 29.40 23.55
CA ASN A 3 43.15 28.75 22.22
C ASN A 3 41.71 28.35 21.80
N ALA A 4 41.00 29.15 21.01
CA ALA A 4 40.95 29.15 19.53
C ALA A 4 40.44 27.81 18.95
N SER A 5 39.12 27.60 18.80
CA SER A 5 38.30 27.94 17.63
C SER A 5 38.89 27.53 16.28
N ASN A 6 38.55 26.34 15.79
CA ASN A 6 38.74 26.00 14.38
C ASN A 6 37.63 25.02 13.92
N TRP A 7 36.51 25.59 13.46
CA TRP A 7 35.44 24.85 12.78
C TRP A 7 35.58 25.05 11.27
N PRO A 8 35.79 23.99 10.47
CA PRO A 8 35.82 24.13 9.02
C PRO A 8 34.41 24.23 8.44
N HIS A 9 34.10 25.40 7.87
CA HIS A 9 32.97 25.64 6.98
C HIS A 9 33.13 24.86 5.66
N GLY A 10 32.63 23.63 5.61
CA GLY A 10 32.44 22.88 4.38
C GLY A 10 31.25 23.41 3.58
N ARG A 11 31.52 24.25 2.59
CA ARG A 11 30.55 24.71 1.57
C ARG A 11 30.04 23.51 0.76
N GLY A 12 28.72 23.34 0.72
CA GLY A 12 28.06 22.24 0.02
C GLY A 12 28.06 22.38 -1.51
N PRO A 13 27.98 21.26 -2.25
CA PRO A 13 27.69 21.28 -3.68
C PRO A 13 26.19 21.55 -3.90
N ARG A 14 25.87 22.71 -4.49
CA ARG A 14 24.54 23.00 -5.06
C ARG A 14 24.36 22.18 -6.34
N SER A 15 23.68 21.04 -6.25
CA SER A 15 23.19 20.31 -7.42
C SER A 15 21.86 20.93 -7.87
N THR A 16 21.94 21.88 -8.81
CA THR A 16 20.80 22.38 -9.59
C THR A 16 20.33 21.28 -10.55
N THR A 17 19.57 20.32 -10.02
CA THR A 17 18.85 19.35 -10.86
C THR A 17 17.64 20.04 -11.47
N ASN A 18 17.81 20.44 -12.71
CA ASN A 18 16.78 20.93 -13.62
C ASN A 18 15.74 19.82 -13.84
N ARG A 19 14.72 19.76 -12.97
CA ARG A 19 13.52 18.94 -13.15
C ARG A 19 12.72 19.50 -14.32
N ARG A 20 13.00 18.97 -15.52
CA ARG A 20 12.01 18.99 -16.60
C ARG A 20 10.83 18.16 -16.13
N SER A 21 9.77 18.84 -15.68
CA SER A 21 8.46 18.28 -15.46
C SER A 21 7.94 17.72 -16.78
N PHE A 22 8.04 16.40 -16.94
CA PHE A 22 7.28 15.70 -17.96
C PHE A 22 5.80 15.82 -17.60
N PRO A 23 4.94 16.36 -18.49
CA PRO A 23 3.51 16.41 -18.25
C PRO A 23 2.98 14.98 -18.10
N GLY A 24 2.31 14.75 -16.97
CA GLY A 24 1.86 13.44 -16.51
C GLY A 24 0.93 12.74 -17.49
N GLY A 25 1.13 11.42 -17.62
CA GLY A 25 0.33 10.50 -18.43
C GLY A 25 -1.13 10.33 -17.96
N ASP A 26 -1.57 11.07 -16.95
CA ASP A 26 -2.94 11.02 -16.45
C ASP A 26 -3.94 11.76 -17.37
N THR A 27 -3.46 12.63 -18.27
CA THR A 27 -4.32 13.32 -19.25
C THR A 27 -4.78 12.41 -20.40
N ILE A 28 -4.03 11.35 -20.70
CA ILE A 28 -4.36 10.45 -21.83
C ILE A 28 -5.51 9.51 -21.46
N ALA A 29 -5.63 9.10 -20.19
CA ALA A 29 -6.72 8.23 -19.74
C ALA A 29 -8.09 8.96 -19.70
N GLY A 30 -8.09 10.27 -19.40
CA GLY A 30 -9.32 11.09 -19.37
C GLY A 30 -9.90 11.41 -20.76
N ALA A 31 -9.06 11.49 -21.79
CA ALA A 31 -9.52 11.78 -23.15
C ALA A 31 -10.24 10.59 -23.81
N SER A 32 -9.84 9.35 -23.48
CA SER A 32 -10.46 8.15 -24.05
C SER A 32 -11.90 7.90 -23.62
N SER A 33 -12.28 8.25 -22.38
CA SER A 33 -13.64 8.02 -21.89
C SER A 33 -14.67 9.01 -22.48
N ALA A 34 -14.26 10.25 -22.76
CA ALA A 34 -15.13 11.25 -23.39
C ALA A 34 -15.49 10.90 -24.85
N LEU A 35 -14.56 10.31 -25.60
CA LEU A 35 -14.81 9.87 -26.99
C LEU A 35 -15.80 8.71 -27.08
N VAL A 36 -15.69 7.71 -26.18
CA VAL A 36 -16.62 6.57 -26.18
C VAL A 36 -18.05 7.00 -25.82
N LEU A 37 -18.19 7.94 -24.88
CA LEU A 37 -19.49 8.50 -24.50
C LEU A 37 -20.10 9.36 -25.63
N GLY A 38 -19.28 10.16 -26.32
CA GLY A 38 -19.71 10.93 -27.48
C GLY A 38 -20.20 10.06 -28.65
N VAL A 39 -19.49 8.98 -28.97
CA VAL A 39 -19.90 8.04 -30.02
C VAL A 39 -21.18 7.30 -29.65
N ALA A 40 -21.36 6.90 -28.38
CA ALA A 40 -22.58 6.21 -27.94
C ALA A 40 -23.84 7.09 -28.06
N VAL A 41 -23.72 8.40 -27.81
CA VAL A 41 -24.82 9.37 -27.96
C VAL A 41 -25.20 9.59 -29.43
N VAL A 42 -24.20 9.66 -30.34
CA VAL A 42 -24.45 9.86 -31.78
C VAL A 42 -25.12 8.64 -32.43
N VAL A 43 -24.85 7.42 -31.93
CA VAL A 43 -25.43 6.18 -32.48
C VAL A 43 -26.85 5.87 -31.93
N GLY A 44 -27.38 6.69 -31.02
CA GLY A 44 -28.75 6.54 -30.51
C GLY A 44 -28.96 5.26 -29.69
N ILE A 45 -27.89 4.70 -29.12
CA ILE A 45 -27.95 3.48 -28.33
C ILE A 45 -28.62 3.80 -26.99
N ARG A 46 -29.70 3.07 -26.65
CA ARG A 46 -30.37 3.20 -25.34
C ARG A 46 -29.36 3.03 -24.21
N VAL A 47 -29.31 4.01 -23.30
CA VAL A 47 -28.32 4.13 -22.21
C VAL A 47 -28.10 2.83 -21.41
N TRP A 48 -29.15 2.03 -21.24
CA TRP A 48 -29.07 0.75 -20.53
C TRP A 48 -28.19 -0.32 -21.22
N LEU A 49 -28.05 -0.28 -22.55
CA LEU A 49 -27.16 -1.17 -23.31
C LEU A 49 -25.72 -0.64 -23.36
N ALA A 50 -25.52 0.66 -23.16
CA ALA A 50 -24.19 1.28 -23.22
C ALA A 50 -23.29 0.84 -22.05
N ILE A 51 -23.87 0.59 -20.87
CA ILE A 51 -23.14 0.19 -19.66
C ILE A 51 -22.46 -1.18 -19.83
N PRO A 52 -23.16 -2.29 -20.16
CA PRO A 52 -22.50 -3.59 -20.32
C PRO A 52 -21.52 -3.60 -21.49
N LEU A 53 -21.80 -2.85 -22.56
CA LEU A 53 -20.89 -2.71 -23.70
C LEU A 53 -19.59 -2.01 -23.30
N ALA A 54 -19.66 -0.93 -22.51
CA ALA A 54 -18.46 -0.24 -22.02
C ALA A 54 -17.62 -1.14 -21.11
N VAL A 55 -18.26 -1.95 -20.25
CA VAL A 55 -17.57 -2.93 -19.40
C VAL A 55 -16.89 -4.00 -20.27
N ALA A 56 -17.59 -4.53 -21.28
CA ALA A 56 -17.03 -5.55 -22.18
C ALA A 56 -15.85 -5.01 -23.02
N VAL A 57 -15.96 -3.79 -23.55
CA VAL A 57 -14.87 -3.12 -24.28
C VAL A 57 -13.68 -2.86 -23.37
N TYR A 58 -13.92 -2.39 -22.14
CA TYR A 58 -12.85 -2.17 -21.16
C TYR A 58 -12.14 -3.49 -20.79
N ALA A 59 -12.90 -4.56 -20.52
CA ALA A 59 -12.34 -5.88 -20.24
C ALA A 59 -11.53 -6.42 -21.43
N GLY A 60 -12.04 -6.27 -22.66
CA GLY A 60 -11.32 -6.63 -23.88
C GLY A 60 -10.01 -5.85 -24.04
N LEU A 61 -10.03 -4.53 -23.79
CA LEU A 61 -8.83 -3.69 -23.85
C LEU A 61 -7.78 -4.05 -22.80
N VAL A 62 -8.22 -4.47 -21.60
CA VAL A 62 -7.31 -4.95 -20.55
C VAL A 62 -6.67 -6.28 -20.94
N LEU A 63 -7.42 -7.19 -21.57
CA LEU A 63 -6.92 -8.49 -22.05
C LEU A 63 -5.99 -8.35 -23.27
N LEU A 64 -6.25 -7.39 -24.15
CA LEU A 64 -5.41 -7.10 -25.32
C LEU A 64 -4.21 -6.21 -25.03
N ARG A 65 -4.06 -5.67 -23.81
CA ARG A 65 -2.85 -4.92 -23.47
C ARG A 65 -1.67 -5.90 -23.57
N PRO A 66 -0.73 -5.69 -24.51
CA PRO A 66 0.45 -6.53 -24.57
C PRO A 66 1.13 -6.40 -23.22
N ALA A 67 1.44 -7.54 -22.59
CA ALA A 67 2.26 -7.56 -21.39
C ALA A 67 3.53 -6.78 -21.73
N SER A 68 3.61 -5.53 -21.24
CA SER A 68 4.73 -4.64 -21.57
C SER A 68 5.99 -5.45 -21.32
N PRO A 69 6.85 -5.67 -22.32
CA PRO A 69 8.04 -6.46 -22.13
C PRO A 69 8.80 -5.80 -20.99
N ARG A 70 8.88 -6.50 -19.84
CA ARG A 70 9.67 -6.09 -18.69
C ARG A 70 11.03 -5.77 -19.27
N ARG A 71 11.37 -4.48 -19.36
CA ARG A 71 12.73 -4.07 -19.71
C ARG A 71 13.63 -4.84 -18.74
N PRO A 72 14.57 -5.66 -19.21
CA PRO A 72 15.46 -6.39 -18.33
C PRO A 72 16.13 -5.36 -17.42
N SER A 73 15.75 -5.36 -16.15
CA SER A 73 16.43 -4.56 -15.14
C SER A 73 17.90 -4.99 -15.12
N PRO A 74 18.85 -4.07 -14.93
CA PRO A 74 20.25 -4.43 -14.75
C PRO A 74 20.38 -5.47 -13.64
N PRO A 75 21.14 -6.56 -13.84
CA PRO A 75 21.37 -7.57 -12.81
C PRO A 75 21.96 -6.89 -11.55
N GLY A 76 21.25 -7.01 -10.43
CA GLY A 76 21.57 -6.34 -9.15
C GLY A 76 20.48 -5.38 -8.67
N SER A 77 19.81 -4.67 -9.57
CA SER A 77 18.84 -3.63 -9.18
C SER A 77 17.56 -4.18 -8.54
N ASP A 78 17.13 -5.39 -8.89
CA ASP A 78 15.93 -6.00 -8.31
C ASP A 78 16.21 -6.60 -6.92
N ALA A 79 17.36 -7.27 -6.72
CA ALA A 79 17.78 -7.76 -5.40
C ALA A 79 17.98 -6.60 -4.40
N ASP A 80 18.58 -5.49 -4.85
CA ASP A 80 18.71 -4.29 -4.03
C ASP A 80 17.36 -3.70 -3.64
N ARG A 81 16.39 -3.67 -4.58
CA ARG A 81 15.01 -3.20 -4.31
C ARG A 81 14.30 -4.10 -3.30
N GLU A 82 14.41 -5.42 -3.45
CA GLU A 82 13.84 -6.39 -2.52
C GLU A 82 14.42 -6.21 -1.12
N GLN A 83 15.74 -6.04 -1.03
CA GLN A 83 16.42 -5.79 0.24
C GLN A 83 15.96 -4.47 0.89
N ILE A 84 15.85 -3.39 0.12
CA ILE A 84 15.36 -2.09 0.60
C ILE A 84 13.91 -2.22 1.08
N ALA A 85 13.05 -2.91 0.32
CA ALA A 85 11.67 -3.15 0.69
C ALA A 85 11.55 -3.95 1.99
N TYR A 86 12.36 -5.00 2.14
CA TYR A 86 12.43 -5.80 3.36
C TYR A 86 12.88 -4.98 4.58
N GLN A 87 13.91 -4.14 4.44
CA GLN A 87 14.34 -3.25 5.52
C GLN A 87 13.25 -2.23 5.88
N THR A 88 12.53 -1.72 4.88
CA THR A 88 11.39 -0.83 5.10
C THR A 88 10.26 -1.56 5.84
N ALA A 89 10.00 -2.82 5.50
CA ALA A 89 9.01 -3.65 6.17
C ALA A 89 9.37 -3.89 7.65
N ILE A 90 10.64 -4.13 7.96
CA ILE A 90 11.13 -4.21 9.36
C ILE A 90 10.89 -2.89 10.09
N ALA A 91 11.21 -1.75 9.46
CA ALA A 91 11.00 -0.43 10.07
C ALA A 91 9.50 -0.19 10.38
N ASN A 92 8.61 -0.56 9.46
CA ASN A 92 7.17 -0.47 9.65
C ASN A 92 6.65 -1.42 10.74
N ALA A 93 7.15 -2.65 10.82
CA ALA A 93 6.81 -3.57 11.90
C ALA A 93 7.19 -3.00 13.28
N ARG A 94 8.38 -2.39 13.39
CA ARG A 94 8.80 -1.67 14.61
C ARG A 94 7.92 -0.47 14.92
N ALA A 95 7.49 0.27 13.90
CA ALA A 95 6.57 1.40 14.09
C ALA A 95 5.21 0.93 14.64
N ILE A 96 4.66 -0.18 14.13
CA ILE A 96 3.43 -0.79 14.65
C ILE A 96 3.59 -1.15 16.14
N ARG A 97 4.69 -1.83 16.49
CA ARG A 97 5.00 -2.19 17.88
C ARG A 97 5.16 -0.98 18.79
N ALA A 98 5.76 0.11 18.30
CA ALA A 98 5.91 1.36 19.03
C ALA A 98 4.58 2.11 19.23
N LEU A 99 3.60 1.93 18.34
CA LEU A 99 2.26 2.50 18.47
C LEU A 99 1.39 1.74 19.45
N GLN A 100 1.58 0.42 19.59
CA GLN A 100 0.80 -0.45 20.47
C GLN A 100 0.57 0.11 21.90
N PRO A 101 1.60 0.53 22.68
CA PRO A 101 1.38 1.01 24.05
C PRO A 101 0.54 2.29 24.14
N ARG A 102 0.39 3.03 23.03
CA ARG A 102 -0.39 4.28 22.96
C ARG A 102 -1.88 4.03 22.71
N ILE A 103 -2.28 2.80 22.42
CA ILE A 103 -3.68 2.41 22.19
C ILE A 103 -4.40 2.37 23.55
N ALA A 104 -5.41 3.21 23.74
CA ALA A 104 -6.16 3.30 24.99
C ALA A 104 -7.00 2.05 25.29
N ASN A 105 -7.73 1.51 24.29
CA ASN A 105 -8.56 0.32 24.46
C ASN A 105 -7.67 -0.93 24.66
N PRO A 106 -7.79 -1.67 25.78
CA PRO A 106 -6.95 -2.82 26.08
C PRO A 106 -7.17 -3.99 25.11
N GLY A 107 -8.42 -4.26 24.69
CA GLY A 107 -8.71 -5.34 23.74
C GLY A 107 -8.13 -5.04 22.36
N THR A 108 -8.23 -3.79 21.91
CA THR A 108 -7.58 -3.31 20.68
C THR A 108 -6.06 -3.42 20.77
N ARG A 109 -5.48 -3.04 21.92
CA ARG A 109 -4.02 -3.12 22.16
C ARG A 109 -3.50 -4.55 22.10
N GLU A 110 -4.23 -5.49 22.68
CA GLU A 110 -3.88 -6.91 22.67
C GLU A 110 -3.96 -7.49 21.25
N ARG A 111 -5.04 -7.20 20.52
CA ARG A 111 -5.20 -7.63 19.12
C ARG A 111 -4.07 -7.10 18.23
N VAL A 112 -3.75 -5.81 18.32
CA VAL A 112 -2.62 -5.21 17.57
C VAL A 112 -1.28 -5.87 17.96
N GLY A 113 -1.13 -6.27 19.23
CA GLY A 113 0.02 -7.06 19.69
C GLY A 113 0.16 -8.38 18.94
N ARG A 114 -0.92 -9.18 18.88
CA ARG A 114 -0.92 -10.45 18.14
C ARG A 114 -0.62 -10.26 16.65
N ILE A 115 -1.20 -9.24 16.02
CA ILE A 115 -0.91 -8.90 14.61
C ILE A 115 0.58 -8.54 14.44
N SER A 116 1.14 -7.72 15.35
CA SER A 116 2.55 -7.33 15.32
C SER A 116 3.49 -8.53 15.44
N GLU A 117 3.20 -9.47 16.34
CA GLU A 117 3.97 -10.71 16.50
C GLU A 117 3.92 -11.58 15.24
N ARG A 118 2.74 -11.68 14.60
CA ARG A 118 2.57 -12.42 13.34
C ARG A 118 3.35 -11.78 12.19
N ILE A 119 3.35 -10.45 12.10
CA ILE A 119 4.15 -9.68 11.13
C ILE A 119 5.65 -9.95 11.34
N GLU A 120 6.15 -9.91 12.58
CA GLU A 120 7.56 -10.20 12.87
C GLU A 120 7.93 -11.63 12.45
N ARG A 121 7.04 -12.61 12.69
CA ARG A 121 7.23 -13.99 12.24
C ARG A 121 7.27 -14.11 10.72
N ILE A 122 6.38 -13.44 9.99
CA ILE A 122 6.39 -13.40 8.52
C ILE A 122 7.73 -12.88 8.00
N LEU A 123 8.23 -11.77 8.57
CA LEU A 123 9.51 -11.19 8.15
C LEU A 123 10.69 -12.12 8.45
N ALA A 124 10.67 -12.80 9.60
CA ALA A 124 11.68 -13.81 9.93
C ALA A 124 11.70 -14.94 8.89
N VAL A 125 10.53 -15.50 8.56
CA VAL A 125 10.38 -16.56 7.54
C VAL A 125 10.86 -16.07 6.16
N MET A 126 10.50 -14.85 5.75
CA MET A 126 10.97 -14.29 4.47
C MET A 126 12.50 -14.28 4.35
N ARG A 127 13.18 -13.95 5.45
CA ARG A 127 14.65 -13.93 5.49
C ARG A 127 15.24 -15.34 5.51
N GLU A 128 14.66 -16.24 6.31
CA GLU A 128 15.11 -17.63 6.45
C GLU A 128 14.97 -18.40 5.13
N ASP A 129 13.82 -18.27 4.46
CA ASP A 129 13.51 -18.96 3.20
C ASP A 129 14.02 -18.22 1.96
N ARG A 130 14.70 -17.07 2.14
CA ARG A 130 15.19 -16.18 1.06
C ARG A 130 14.08 -15.72 0.10
N THR A 131 12.86 -15.56 0.57
CA THR A 131 11.69 -15.11 -0.20
C THR A 131 11.48 -13.59 -0.14
N LEU A 132 12.59 -12.82 -0.22
CA LEU A 132 12.59 -11.36 -0.11
C LEU A 132 11.80 -10.67 -1.24
N ALA A 133 11.62 -11.34 -2.38
CA ALA A 133 10.77 -10.89 -3.48
C ALA A 133 9.33 -10.57 -3.04
N ALA A 134 8.82 -11.18 -1.96
CA ALA A 134 7.49 -10.92 -1.43
C ALA A 134 7.42 -9.65 -0.54
N ALA A 135 8.56 -9.11 -0.10
CA ALA A 135 8.63 -7.98 0.82
C ALA A 135 8.04 -6.67 0.27
N PRO A 136 8.26 -6.26 -1.00
CA PRO A 136 7.62 -5.07 -1.56
C PRO A 136 6.10 -5.14 -1.47
N LEU A 137 5.53 -6.28 -1.84
CA LEU A 137 4.09 -6.49 -1.83
C LEU A 137 3.53 -6.47 -0.40
N PHE A 138 4.16 -7.19 0.52
CA PHE A 138 3.78 -7.20 1.93
C PHE A 138 3.82 -5.79 2.54
N ASN A 139 4.87 -5.02 2.22
CA ASN A 139 5.04 -3.68 2.74
C ASN A 139 4.00 -2.70 2.19
N GLU A 140 3.81 -2.67 0.86
CA GLU A 140 2.92 -1.73 0.18
C GLU A 140 1.45 -2.02 0.46
N ARG A 141 1.07 -3.30 0.51
CA ARG A 141 -0.33 -3.71 0.64
C ARG A 141 -0.77 -3.84 2.09
N LEU A 142 0.06 -4.37 2.98
CA LEU A 142 -0.34 -4.60 4.38
C LEU A 142 0.25 -3.59 5.36
N LEU A 143 1.58 -3.49 5.42
CA LEU A 143 2.22 -2.74 6.50
C LEU A 143 1.98 -1.22 6.40
N ASN A 144 2.11 -0.64 5.21
CA ASN A 144 1.92 0.80 5.02
C ASN A 144 0.48 1.24 5.38
N PRO A 145 -0.59 0.61 4.85
CA PRO A 145 -1.95 0.94 5.26
C PRO A 145 -2.19 0.72 6.75
N PHE A 146 -1.63 -0.34 7.33
CA PHE A 146 -1.83 -0.64 8.74
C PHE A 146 -1.16 0.40 9.66
N VAL A 147 0.07 0.81 9.36
CA VAL A 147 0.76 1.90 10.09
C VAL A 147 -0.06 3.20 10.01
N SER A 148 -0.56 3.54 8.83
CA SER A 148 -1.38 4.74 8.63
C SER A 148 -2.66 4.68 9.47
N LEU A 149 -3.36 3.54 9.43
CA LEU A 149 -4.59 3.31 10.19
C LEU A 149 -4.35 3.39 11.71
N LEU A 150 -3.30 2.74 12.23
CA LEU A 150 -2.98 2.79 13.66
C LEU A 150 -2.55 4.19 14.11
N THR A 151 -1.81 4.91 13.28
CA THR A 151 -1.41 6.29 13.58
C THR A 151 -2.64 7.20 13.70
N GLU A 152 -3.60 7.09 12.79
CA GLU A 152 -4.86 7.84 12.85
C GLU A 152 -5.70 7.42 14.06
N TYR A 153 -5.82 6.11 14.30
CA TYR A 153 -6.54 5.56 15.44
C TYR A 153 -5.98 6.12 16.77
N VAL A 154 -4.67 6.03 17.00
CA VAL A 154 -4.01 6.54 18.22
C VAL A 154 -4.20 8.05 18.36
N ARG A 155 -4.12 8.79 17.26
CA ARG A 155 -4.34 10.25 17.25
C ARG A 155 -5.77 10.60 17.66
N LEU A 156 -6.77 9.85 17.19
CA LEU A 156 -8.17 10.09 17.51
C LEU A 156 -8.50 9.64 18.94
N SER A 157 -8.03 8.46 19.35
CA SER A 157 -8.28 7.93 20.69
C SER A 157 -7.65 8.79 21.77
N SER A 158 -6.44 9.32 21.55
CA SER A 158 -5.75 10.18 22.53
C SER A 158 -6.42 11.55 22.72
N ARG A 159 -7.18 12.03 21.72
CA ARG A 159 -7.91 13.31 21.82
C ARG A 159 -9.29 13.19 22.47
N GLY A 160 -9.80 11.97 22.68
CA GLY A 160 -11.09 11.74 23.33
C GLY A 160 -12.29 12.38 22.61
N VAL A 161 -12.20 12.60 21.30
CA VAL A 161 -13.25 13.31 20.55
C VAL A 161 -14.51 12.45 20.47
N THR A 162 -15.63 12.93 21.03
CA THR A 162 -16.90 12.18 21.04
C THR A 162 -17.37 11.79 19.64
N SER A 163 -17.22 12.69 18.65
CA SER A 163 -17.60 12.41 17.26
C SER A 163 -16.74 11.32 16.57
N ALA A 164 -15.59 10.97 17.14
CA ALA A 164 -14.73 9.91 16.61
C ALA A 164 -15.09 8.51 17.13
N HIS A 165 -16.00 8.36 18.09
CA HIS A 165 -16.30 7.06 18.71
C HIS A 165 -16.81 6.02 17.70
N GLY A 166 -17.79 6.37 16.86
CA GLY A 166 -18.31 5.45 15.84
C GLY A 166 -17.26 5.05 14.80
N LEU A 167 -16.23 5.88 14.62
CA LEU A 167 -15.08 5.52 13.78
C LEU A 167 -14.13 4.57 14.50
N LEU A 168 -13.76 4.87 15.75
CA LEU A 168 -12.90 3.98 16.53
C LEU A 168 -13.55 2.58 16.60
N GLU A 169 -14.85 2.52 16.89
CA GLU A 169 -15.63 1.28 16.90
C GLU A 169 -15.57 0.54 15.55
N LYS A 170 -15.69 1.26 14.42
CA LYS A 170 -15.55 0.65 13.09
C LYS A 170 -14.17 0.04 12.87
N VAL A 171 -13.11 0.72 13.30
CA VAL A 171 -11.74 0.20 13.20
C VAL A 171 -11.58 -1.06 14.06
N GLU A 172 -12.12 -1.04 15.28
CA GLU A 172 -12.02 -2.13 16.24
C GLU A 172 -12.78 -3.39 15.81
N THR A 173 -13.99 -3.20 15.30
CA THR A 173 -14.94 -4.28 14.96
C THR A 173 -14.80 -4.77 13.52
N GLY A 174 -14.37 -3.91 12.59
CA GLY A 174 -14.28 -4.22 11.16
C GLY A 174 -12.85 -4.28 10.66
N ASP A 175 -12.14 -3.14 10.67
CA ASP A 175 -10.87 -3.03 9.94
C ASP A 175 -9.76 -3.89 10.55
N LEU A 176 -9.63 -3.93 11.88
CA LEU A 176 -8.60 -4.74 12.56
C LEU A 176 -8.75 -6.25 12.34
N PRO A 177 -9.93 -6.87 12.52
CA PRO A 177 -10.08 -8.29 12.21
C PRO A 177 -9.84 -8.60 10.72
N MET A 178 -10.17 -7.70 9.80
CA MET A 178 -9.81 -7.87 8.38
C MET A 178 -8.29 -7.86 8.17
N ILE A 179 -7.55 -6.97 8.84
CA ILE A 179 -6.08 -6.92 8.77
C ILE A 179 -5.46 -8.18 9.37
N GLU A 180 -5.98 -8.65 10.51
CA GLU A 180 -5.54 -9.91 11.14
C GLU A 180 -5.70 -11.10 10.18
N GLN A 181 -6.86 -11.21 9.53
CA GLN A 181 -7.12 -12.22 8.51
C GLN A 181 -6.20 -12.08 7.28
N ALA A 182 -5.94 -10.86 6.82
CA ALA A 182 -5.08 -10.63 5.66
C ALA A 182 -3.60 -10.98 5.95
N VAL A 183 -3.12 -10.69 7.16
CA VAL A 183 -1.78 -11.09 7.63
C VAL A 183 -1.69 -12.61 7.73
N GLU A 184 -2.73 -13.28 8.24
CA GLU A 184 -2.80 -14.74 8.32
C GLU A 184 -2.80 -15.39 6.93
N ALA A 185 -3.64 -14.89 6.02
CA ALA A 185 -3.70 -15.36 4.64
C ALA A 185 -2.36 -15.17 3.93
N PHE A 186 -1.69 -14.03 4.16
CA PHE A 186 -0.34 -13.79 3.64
C PHE A 186 0.66 -14.82 4.17
N TYR A 187 0.64 -15.11 5.47
CA TYR A 187 1.54 -16.08 6.09
C TYR A 187 1.34 -17.48 5.50
N GLU A 188 0.10 -17.95 5.42
CA GLU A 188 -0.25 -19.23 4.79
C GLU A 188 0.22 -19.28 3.34
N GLN A 189 0.01 -18.19 2.59
CA GLN A 189 0.43 -18.11 1.21
C GLN A 189 1.95 -18.10 1.07
N LEU A 190 2.69 -17.44 1.96
CA LEU A 190 4.15 -17.47 1.96
C LEU A 190 4.70 -18.90 2.10
N HIS A 191 4.06 -19.73 2.93
CA HIS A 191 4.45 -21.13 3.12
C HIS A 191 4.09 -22.01 1.91
N ARG A 192 2.97 -21.71 1.25
CA ARG A 192 2.56 -22.39 0.01
C ARG A 192 3.34 -21.92 -1.22
N ALA A 193 3.83 -20.68 -1.22
CA ALA A 193 4.48 -20.02 -2.36
C ALA A 193 5.90 -20.55 -2.65
N SER A 194 6.44 -21.44 -1.82
CA SER A 194 7.54 -22.32 -2.29
C SER A 194 7.16 -23.10 -3.57
N LEU A 195 5.87 -23.16 -3.92
CA LEU A 195 5.34 -23.79 -5.13
C LEU A 195 4.50 -22.86 -6.05
N LEU A 196 4.27 -21.58 -5.73
CA LEU A 196 3.32 -20.71 -6.48
C LEU A 196 3.87 -19.30 -6.77
N ASP A 197 3.55 -18.79 -7.98
CA ASP A 197 4.01 -17.52 -8.55
C ASP A 197 3.52 -16.27 -7.77
N LEU A 198 4.38 -15.25 -7.66
CA LEU A 198 4.13 -13.98 -6.96
C LEU A 198 2.92 -13.20 -7.51
N ALA A 199 2.54 -13.46 -8.76
CA ALA A 199 1.36 -12.87 -9.38
C ALA A 199 0.07 -13.18 -8.58
N THR A 200 -0.09 -14.43 -8.14
CA THR A 200 -1.27 -14.89 -7.40
C THR A 200 -1.36 -14.28 -5.99
N LEU A 201 -0.22 -13.97 -5.37
CA LEU A 201 -0.15 -13.23 -4.10
C LEU A 201 -0.79 -11.85 -4.24
N SER A 202 -0.47 -11.13 -5.33
CA SER A 202 -0.94 -9.76 -5.53
C SER A 202 -2.46 -9.66 -5.71
N GLU A 203 -3.08 -10.66 -6.33
CA GLU A 203 -4.51 -10.67 -6.63
C GLU A 203 -5.35 -10.87 -5.36
N ILE A 204 -4.98 -11.84 -4.51
CA ILE A 204 -5.70 -12.13 -3.26
C ILE A 204 -5.60 -10.96 -2.28
N LEU A 205 -4.41 -10.34 -2.17
CA LEU A 205 -4.21 -9.16 -1.32
C LEU A 205 -4.97 -7.94 -1.83
N ALA A 206 -5.12 -7.77 -3.14
CA ALA A 206 -5.92 -6.68 -3.69
C ALA A 206 -7.39 -6.78 -3.25
N PHE A 207 -7.99 -7.98 -3.33
CA PHE A 207 -9.39 -8.19 -2.95
C PHE A 207 -9.68 -7.93 -1.46
N GLY A 208 -8.77 -8.33 -0.57
CA GLY A 208 -8.96 -8.12 0.88
C GLY A 208 -8.84 -6.65 1.30
N LEU A 209 -7.98 -5.88 0.63
CA LEU A 209 -7.56 -4.55 1.09
C LEU A 209 -8.25 -3.39 0.37
N ASP A 210 -8.84 -3.59 -0.81
CA ASP A 210 -9.61 -2.57 -1.51
C ASP A 210 -10.81 -2.08 -0.66
N GLY A 211 -11.35 -2.94 0.20
CA GLY A 211 -12.35 -2.57 1.20
C GLY A 211 -11.87 -1.50 2.18
N ILE A 212 -10.60 -1.57 2.62
CA ILE A 212 -10.01 -0.64 3.60
C ILE A 212 -9.60 0.68 2.93
N ARG A 213 -9.10 0.63 1.69
CA ARG A 213 -8.68 1.83 0.96
C ARG A 213 -9.85 2.71 0.55
N ALA A 214 -11.00 2.11 0.23
CA ALA A 214 -12.24 2.82 -0.08
C ALA A 214 -12.73 3.66 1.11
N THR A 215 -12.60 3.14 2.34
CA THR A 215 -12.96 3.85 3.57
C THR A 215 -12.07 5.06 3.83
N VAL A 216 -10.76 4.95 3.56
CA VAL A 216 -9.80 6.05 3.73
C VAL A 216 -9.95 7.11 2.64
N SER A 217 -10.14 6.73 1.37
CA SER A 217 -10.28 7.71 0.28
C SER A 217 -11.58 8.50 0.32
N ARG A 218 -12.66 7.94 0.88
CA ARG A 218 -13.93 8.68 1.06
C ARG A 218 -13.82 9.78 2.13
N ARG A 219 -12.74 9.80 2.93
CA ARG A 219 -12.55 10.67 4.09
C ARG A 219 -11.72 11.93 3.80
N THR A 220 -11.03 12.03 2.67
CA THR A 220 -10.21 13.19 2.30
C THR A 220 -10.92 14.23 1.44
N LYS A 221 -12.24 14.10 1.21
CA LYS A 221 -13.03 15.14 0.56
C LYS A 221 -13.57 16.09 1.65
N PRO A 222 -13.13 17.36 1.68
CA PRO A 222 -13.63 18.37 2.61
C PRO A 222 -15.09 18.72 2.35
#